data_AF-A0A9L0SDU2-F1
#
_entry.id   AF-A0A9L0SDU2-F1
#
_cell.length_a   1.000
_cell.length_b   1.000
_cell.length_c   1.000
_cell.angle_alpha   90.00
_cell.angle_beta   90.00
_cell.angle_gamma   90.00
#
_symmetry.space_group_name_H-M   'P 1'
#
loop_
_entity.id
_entity.type
_entity.pdbx_description
1 polymer ?
#
loop_
_entity_poly.entity_id
_entity_poly.type
_entity_poly.pdbx_seq_one_letter_code
_entity_poly.pdbx_strand_id
1 'polypeptide(L)'
;MAETEASLLRQFPLFLPQNRAKTVYEGFISAQGRDFQLRILLPEDLQLKNARLLCSWQLRTVLNGYHQIVQQRMQHSPDLMSFLMELKMVLEVALKNKQELYALPPPPQFYSSLIEEIETLGWDKLALS
;
A
#
# COMPACT_ATOMS: atom_id res chain seq x y z
N MET A 1 13.04 6.19 22.27
CA MET A 1 13.28 5.95 20.82
C MET A 1 13.33 4.45 20.49
N ALA A 2 14.11 3.62 21.19
CA ALA A 2 14.20 2.18 20.91
C ALA A 2 12.87 1.40 21.11
N GLU A 3 12.05 1.78 22.09
CA GLU A 3 10.74 1.13 22.34
C GLU A 3 9.73 1.37 21.21
N THR A 4 9.77 2.55 20.58
CA THR A 4 8.90 2.90 19.46
C THR A 4 9.23 2.07 18.22
N GLU A 5 10.52 1.82 17.96
CA GLU A 5 10.96 0.94 16.87
C GLU A 5 10.61 -0.52 17.14
N ALA A 6 10.86 -1.01 18.36
CA ALA A 6 10.46 -2.36 18.74
C ALA A 6 8.94 -2.57 18.61
N SER A 7 8.16 -1.54 18.92
CA SER A 7 6.70 -1.56 18.75
C SER A 7 6.32 -1.59 17.27
N LEU A 8 6.93 -0.73 16.45
CA LEU A 8 6.69 -0.65 15.02
C LEU A 8 7.03 -1.98 14.32
N LEU A 9 8.17 -2.59 14.65
CA LEU A 9 8.56 -3.90 14.11
C LEU A 9 7.64 -5.04 14.56
N ARG A 10 7.01 -4.95 15.74
CA ARG A 10 6.03 -5.95 16.18
C ARG A 10 4.74 -5.89 15.38
N GLN A 11 4.29 -4.70 14.98
CA GLN A 11 3.03 -4.54 14.23
C GLN A 11 3.21 -4.50 12.71
N PHE A 12 4.35 -4.00 12.25
CA PHE A 12 4.74 -3.88 10.84
C PHE A 12 6.15 -4.46 10.65
N PRO A 13 6.31 -5.80 10.77
CA PRO A 13 7.62 -6.45 10.71
C PRO A 13 8.33 -6.28 9.37
N LEU A 14 7.56 -6.01 8.30
CA LEU A 14 8.07 -5.82 6.96
C LEU A 14 8.38 -4.35 6.64
N PHE A 15 8.20 -3.42 7.59
CA PHE A 15 8.38 -1.98 7.36
C PHE A 15 9.57 -1.45 8.16
N LEU A 16 10.67 -1.15 7.46
CA LEU A 16 11.98 -0.92 8.06
C LEU A 16 12.57 0.45 7.68
N PRO A 17 13.34 1.08 8.57
CA PRO A 17 14.13 2.26 8.23
C PRO A 17 15.22 1.89 7.20
N GLN A 18 15.32 2.67 6.13
CA GLN A 18 16.27 2.49 5.02
C GLN A 18 17.55 3.31 5.18
N ASN A 19 17.59 4.22 6.16
CA ASN A 19 18.76 5.03 6.43
C ASN A 19 19.01 5.21 7.93
N ARG A 20 20.26 5.52 8.30
CA ARG A 20 20.66 5.74 9.70
C ARG A 20 19.95 6.94 10.32
N ALA A 21 19.59 7.93 9.51
CA ALA A 21 18.86 9.11 9.95
C ALA A 21 17.38 8.83 10.25
N LYS A 22 16.87 7.62 9.92
CA LYS A 22 15.46 7.23 10.12
C LYS A 22 14.48 8.22 9.50
N THR A 23 14.86 8.81 8.38
CA THR A 23 13.99 9.69 7.58
C THR A 23 13.35 8.95 6.41
N VAL A 24 13.83 7.75 6.09
CA VAL A 24 13.24 6.92 5.03
C VAL A 24 12.80 5.60 5.64
N TYR A 25 11.52 5.28 5.54
CA TYR A 25 10.98 3.97 5.88
C TYR A 25 10.38 3.33 4.64
N GLU A 26 10.64 2.04 4.45
CA GLU A 26 10.14 1.30 3.29
C GLU A 26 9.82 -0.13 3.68
N GLY A 27 8.83 -0.70 2.99
CA GLY A 27 8.40 -2.06 3.24
C GLY A 27 6.98 -2.35 2.78
N PHE A 28 6.31 -3.26 3.49
CA PHE A 28 4.98 -3.73 3.15
C PHE A 28 3.98 -3.52 4.28
N ILE A 29 2.75 -3.20 3.90
CA ILE A 29 1.57 -3.23 4.79
C ILE A 29 0.62 -4.34 4.35
N SER A 30 0.27 -5.20 5.29
CA SER A 30 -0.65 -6.31 5.07
C SER A 30 -2.07 -5.93 5.45
N ALA A 31 -3.02 -6.10 4.53
CA ALA A 31 -4.45 -5.91 4.76
C ALA A 31 -5.28 -6.90 3.94
N GLN A 32 -6.30 -7.52 4.55
CA GLN A 32 -7.16 -8.53 3.93
C GLN A 32 -6.37 -9.67 3.23
N GLY A 33 -5.25 -10.10 3.82
CA GLY A 33 -4.39 -11.15 3.28
C GLY A 33 -3.56 -10.74 2.05
N ARG A 34 -3.50 -9.44 1.72
CA ARG A 34 -2.67 -8.89 0.64
C ARG A 34 -1.62 -7.94 1.20
N ASP A 35 -0.44 -7.98 0.60
CA ASP A 35 0.67 -7.11 0.96
C ASP A 35 0.84 -6.00 -0.06
N PHE A 36 1.00 -4.77 0.43
CA PHE A 36 1.15 -3.58 -0.39
C PHE A 36 2.46 -2.88 -0.06
N GLN A 37 3.29 -2.65 -1.08
CA GLN A 37 4.52 -1.88 -0.91
C GLN A 37 4.21 -0.41 -0.65
N LEU A 38 4.86 0.13 0.37
CA LEU A 38 4.82 1.55 0.70
C LEU A 38 6.19 2.05 1.15
N ARG A 39 6.39 3.35 1.00
CA ARG A 39 7.60 4.05 1.41
C ARG A 39 7.22 5.43 1.94
N ILE A 40 7.72 5.78 3.12
CA ILE A 40 7.48 7.06 3.78
C ILE A 40 8.80 7.80 3.87
N LEU A 41 8.83 9.00 3.29
CA LEU A 41 9.94 9.94 3.38
C LEU A 41 9.56 11.00 4.40
N LEU A 42 10.19 10.96 5.56
CA LEU A 42 10.07 12.00 6.57
C LEU A 42 11.04 13.15 6.24
N PRO A 43 10.63 14.40 6.53
CA PRO A 43 11.54 15.54 6.59
C PRO A 43 12.62 15.39 7.69
N GLU A 44 13.63 16.25 7.66
CA GLU A 44 14.71 16.26 8.66
C GLU A 44 14.24 16.54 10.09
N ASP A 45 13.12 17.27 10.24
CA ASP A 45 12.47 17.52 11.54
C ASP A 45 11.67 16.31 12.07
N LEU A 46 11.66 15.20 11.31
CA LEU A 46 10.95 13.95 11.59
C LEU A 46 9.43 14.10 11.79
N GLN A 47 8.86 15.23 11.33
CA GLN A 47 7.43 15.51 11.46
C GLN A 47 6.64 14.88 10.32
N LEU A 48 5.56 14.15 10.65
CA LEU A 48 4.69 13.51 9.66
C LEU A 48 3.93 14.50 8.79
N LYS A 49 3.63 15.70 9.29
CA LYS A 49 2.88 16.75 8.56
C LYS A 49 3.46 17.10 7.19
N ASN A 50 4.77 16.95 7.02
CA ASN A 50 5.50 17.22 5.77
C ASN A 50 6.09 15.94 5.15
N ALA A 51 5.69 14.77 5.65
CA ALA A 51 6.16 13.50 5.09
C ALA A 51 5.56 13.25 3.71
N ARG A 52 6.26 12.46 2.90
CA ARG A 52 5.79 12.03 1.58
C ARG A 52 5.53 10.53 1.63
N LEU A 53 4.28 10.15 1.35
CA LEU A 53 3.89 8.76 1.14
C LEU A 53 4.07 8.39 -0.33
N LEU A 54 4.92 7.41 -0.59
CA LEU A 54 5.06 6.72 -1.86
C LEU A 54 4.46 5.31 -1.71
N CYS A 55 3.80 4.82 -2.74
CA CYS A 55 3.15 3.52 -2.70
C CYS A 55 3.10 2.86 -4.07
N SER A 56 2.90 1.54 -4.09
CA SER A 56 2.66 0.81 -5.33
C SER A 56 1.38 1.30 -6.03
N TRP A 57 1.32 1.09 -7.35
CA TRP A 57 0.13 1.43 -8.13
C TRP A 57 -1.13 0.71 -7.62
N GLN A 58 -0.99 -0.53 -7.15
CA GLN A 58 -2.09 -1.30 -6.55
C GLN A 58 -2.64 -0.61 -5.30
N LEU A 59 -1.78 -0.18 -4.39
CA LEU A 59 -2.18 0.52 -3.17
C LEU A 59 -2.84 1.87 -3.51
N ARG A 60 -2.26 2.62 -4.46
CA ARG A 60 -2.83 3.88 -4.95
C ARG A 60 -4.23 3.69 -5.52
N THR A 61 -4.45 2.61 -6.26
CA THR A 61 -5.77 2.27 -6.83
C THR A 61 -6.76 1.93 -5.73
N VAL A 62 -6.36 1.20 -4.68
CA VAL A 62 -7.22 0.90 -3.52
C VAL A 62 -7.60 2.16 -2.75
N LEU A 63 -6.63 3.06 -2.53
CA LEU A 63 -6.84 4.34 -1.86
C LEU A 63 -7.49 5.41 -2.76
N ASN A 64 -7.85 5.08 -4.00
CA ASN A 64 -8.58 5.99 -4.88
C ASN A 64 -9.93 6.34 -4.25
N GLY A 65 -10.18 7.63 -4.01
CA GLY A 65 -11.32 8.12 -3.21
C GLY A 65 -11.03 8.36 -1.71
N TYR A 66 -9.96 7.78 -1.15
CA TYR A 66 -9.55 7.96 0.26
C TYR A 66 -8.33 8.88 0.43
N HIS A 67 -7.84 9.49 -0.66
CA HIS A 67 -6.62 10.31 -0.66
C HIS A 67 -6.69 11.47 0.35
N GLN A 68 -7.84 12.14 0.46
CA GLN A 68 -8.02 13.25 1.42
C GLN A 68 -7.91 12.76 2.86
N ILE A 69 -8.50 11.61 3.18
CA ILE A 69 -8.43 11.02 4.52
C ILE A 69 -6.97 10.64 4.84
N VAL A 70 -6.27 9.99 3.90
CA VAL A 70 -4.86 9.63 4.11
C VAL A 70 -3.98 10.87 4.33
N GLN A 71 -4.21 11.95 3.58
CA GLN A 71 -3.51 13.22 3.80
C GLN A 71 -3.83 13.85 5.15
N GLN A 72 -5.10 13.86 5.57
CA GLN A 72 -5.49 14.35 6.89
C GLN A 72 -4.83 13.55 8.00
N ARG A 73 -4.82 12.21 7.90
CA ARG A 73 -4.15 11.34 8.87
C ARG A 73 -2.66 11.66 8.93
N MET A 74 -2.00 11.79 7.78
CA MET A 74 -0.59 12.20 7.74
C MET A 74 -0.31 13.54 8.43
N GLN A 75 -1.24 14.50 8.41
CA GLN A 75 -1.09 15.79 9.09
C GLN A 75 -1.39 15.74 10.59
N HIS A 76 -2.32 14.90 11.01
CA HIS A 76 -2.85 14.89 12.37
C HIS A 76 -2.31 13.76 13.25
N SER A 77 -1.72 12.70 12.67
CA SER A 77 -1.13 11.62 13.46
C SER A 77 0.11 12.13 14.23
N PRO A 78 0.22 11.82 15.53
CA PRO A 78 1.32 12.30 16.37
C PRO A 78 2.66 11.61 16.06
N ASP A 79 2.62 10.39 15.54
CA ASP A 79 3.79 9.55 15.28
C ASP A 79 3.54 8.53 14.17
N LEU A 80 4.63 7.92 13.68
CA LEU A 80 4.61 7.06 12.49
C LEU A 80 3.80 5.80 12.71
N MET A 81 3.83 5.25 13.92
CA MET A 81 3.08 4.05 14.27
C MET A 81 1.58 4.34 14.23
N SER A 82 1.16 5.44 14.85
CA SER A 82 -0.22 5.90 14.83
C SER A 82 -0.71 6.11 13.39
N PHE A 83 0.08 6.77 12.55
CA PHE A 83 -0.25 6.95 11.14
C PHE A 83 -0.40 5.62 10.40
N LEU A 84 0.53 4.67 10.58
CA LEU A 84 0.48 3.38 9.90
C LEU A 84 -0.73 2.54 10.33
N MET A 85 -1.10 2.59 11.60
CA MET A 85 -2.31 1.93 12.12
C MET A 85 -3.58 2.53 11.50
N GLU A 86 -3.68 3.86 11.44
CA GLU A 86 -4.80 4.54 10.80
C GLU A 86 -4.86 4.25 9.29
N LEU A 87 -3.70 4.25 8.61
CA LEU A 87 -3.58 3.87 7.20
C LEU A 87 -4.03 2.43 6.98
N LYS A 88 -3.63 1.49 7.85
CA LYS A 88 -4.08 0.09 7.82
C LYS A 88 -5.60 0.00 7.91
N MET A 89 -6.21 0.72 8.85
CA MET A 89 -7.65 0.73 9.03
C MET A 89 -8.38 1.27 7.78
N VAL A 90 -7.91 2.38 7.22
CA VAL A 90 -8.45 2.93 5.97
C VAL A 90 -8.32 1.92 4.83
N LEU A 91 -7.18 1.24 4.74
CA LEU A 91 -6.91 0.22 3.73
C LEU A 91 -7.86 -0.98 3.86
N GLU A 92 -8.09 -1.47 5.08
CA GLU A 92 -9.03 -2.58 5.34
C GLU A 92 -10.46 -2.21 4.93
N VAL A 93 -10.91 -1.00 5.25
CA VAL A 93 -12.24 -0.49 4.83
C VAL A 93 -12.32 -0.35 3.32
N ALA A 94 -11.32 0.27 2.68
CA ALA A 94 -11.30 0.46 1.24
C ALA A 94 -11.29 -0.88 0.48
N LEU A 95 -10.55 -1.88 0.97
CA LEU A 95 -10.54 -3.23 0.40
C LEU A 95 -11.87 -3.95 0.61
N LYS A 96 -12.49 -3.82 1.78
CA LYS A 96 -13.81 -4.40 2.05
C LYS A 96 -14.88 -3.83 1.11
N ASN A 97 -14.93 -2.50 0.99
CA ASN A 97 -15.86 -1.83 0.07
C ASN A 97 -15.62 -2.22 -1.38
N LYS A 98 -14.36 -2.40 -1.80
CA LYS A 98 -14.05 -2.91 -3.15
C LYS A 98 -14.47 -4.36 -3.34
N GLN A 99 -14.25 -5.26 -2.38
CA GLN A 99 -14.72 -6.64 -2.49
C GLN A 99 -16.24 -6.71 -2.62
N GLU A 100 -16.99 -5.86 -1.91
CA GLU A 100 -18.44 -5.75 -2.07
C GLU A 100 -18.84 -5.27 -3.48
N LEU A 101 -18.06 -4.38 -4.09
CA LEU A 101 -18.27 -3.95 -5.49
C LEU A 101 -17.90 -5.03 -6.53
N TYR A 102 -16.86 -5.83 -6.28
CA TYR A 102 -16.41 -6.92 -7.17
C TYR A 102 -17.10 -8.27 -6.88
N ALA A 103 -18.07 -8.32 -5.95
CA ALA A 103 -18.88 -9.50 -5.68
C ALA A 103 -19.84 -9.85 -6.85
N LEU A 104 -19.98 -8.95 -7.83
CA LEU A 104 -20.54 -9.27 -9.13
C LEU A 104 -19.44 -9.91 -10.00
N PRO A 105 -19.53 -11.21 -10.35
CA PRO A 105 -18.56 -11.78 -11.28
C PRO A 105 -18.63 -11.00 -12.60
N PRO A 106 -17.48 -10.64 -13.20
CA PRO A 106 -17.48 -10.07 -14.55
C PRO A 106 -18.16 -11.07 -15.49
N PRO A 107 -18.96 -10.60 -16.47
CA PRO A 107 -19.58 -11.50 -17.42
C PRO A 107 -18.50 -12.35 -18.10
N PRO A 108 -18.75 -13.65 -18.34
CA PRO A 108 -17.74 -14.63 -18.80
C PRO A 108 -17.04 -14.24 -20.11
N GLN A 109 -17.59 -13.27 -20.85
CA GLN A 109 -17.05 -12.71 -22.09
C GLN A 109 -15.67 -12.06 -21.93
N PHE A 110 -15.33 -11.55 -20.74
CA PHE A 110 -14.01 -10.95 -20.49
C PHE A 110 -12.88 -11.98 -20.47
N TYR A 111 -13.15 -13.21 -20.04
CA TYR A 111 -12.14 -14.28 -20.02
C TYR A 111 -11.88 -14.82 -21.42
N SER A 112 -12.91 -14.92 -22.27
CA SER A 112 -12.74 -15.31 -23.67
C SER A 112 -11.90 -14.30 -24.46
N SER A 113 -12.10 -13.00 -24.25
CA SER A 113 -11.27 -11.98 -24.92
C SER A 113 -9.81 -12.01 -24.49
N LEU A 114 -9.53 -12.26 -23.21
CA LEU A 114 -8.15 -12.40 -22.71
C LEU A 114 -7.49 -13.69 -23.23
N ILE A 115 -8.23 -14.78 -23.36
CA ILE A 115 -7.73 -16.03 -23.93
C ILE A 115 -7.45 -15.84 -25.43
N GLU A 116 -8.33 -15.19 -26.17
CA GLU A 116 -8.10 -14.82 -27.58
C GLU A 116 -6.90 -13.87 -27.74
N GLU A 117 -6.70 -12.90 -26.84
CA GLU A 117 -5.51 -12.03 -26.85
C GLU A 117 -4.22 -12.80 -26.54
N ILE A 118 -4.25 -13.75 -25.61
CA ILE A 118 -3.09 -14.60 -25.30
C ILE A 118 -2.78 -15.57 -26.45
N GLU A 119 -3.81 -16.11 -27.11
CA GLU A 119 -3.67 -16.97 -28.30
C GLU A 119 -3.17 -16.19 -29.52
N THR A 120 -3.59 -14.93 -29.70
CA THR A 120 -3.14 -14.06 -30.81
C THR A 120 -1.77 -13.46 -30.60
N LEU A 121 -1.35 -13.21 -29.35
CA LEU A 121 -0.01 -12.70 -29.06
C LEU A 121 1.09 -13.75 -29.20
N GLY A 122 0.72 -15.04 -29.26
CA GLY A 122 1.64 -16.16 -29.45
C GLY A 122 2.60 -16.33 -28.28
N TRP A 123 2.81 -17.57 -27.85
CA TRP A 123 3.79 -17.92 -26.80
C TRP A 123 5.26 -17.61 -27.18
N ASP A 124 5.50 -16.96 -28.33
CA ASP A 124 6.80 -16.65 -28.93
C ASP A 124 7.54 -15.44 -28.32
N LYS A 125 6.97 -14.76 -27.30
CA LYS A 125 7.64 -13.60 -26.65
C LYS A 125 7.97 -13.77 -25.16
N LEU A 126 7.81 -14.96 -24.58
CA LEU A 126 8.35 -15.28 -23.25
C LEU A 126 9.79 -15.79 -23.37
N ALA A 127 10.68 -14.94 -23.88
CA ALA A 127 12.11 -15.14 -23.65
C ALA A 127 12.41 -14.72 -22.21
N LEU A 128 12.56 -15.70 -21.31
CA LEU A 128 13.36 -15.51 -20.10
C LEU A 128 14.81 -15.33 -20.57
N SER A 129 15.31 -14.09 -20.51
CA SER A 129 16.75 -13.78 -20.58
C SER A 129 17.26 -13.41 -19.20
#